data_AF-A0A413ZAX7-F1
#
_entry.id   AF-A0A413ZAX7-F1
#
_cell.length_a   1.000
_cell.length_b   1.000
_cell.length_c   1.000
_cell.angle_alpha   90.00
_cell.angle_beta   90.00
_cell.angle_gamma   90.00
#
_symmetry.space_group_name_H-M   'P 1'
#
loop_
_entity.id
_entity.type
_entity.pdbx_description
1 polymer ?
#
loop_
_entity_poly.entity_id
_entity_poly.type
_entity_poly.pdbx_seq_one_letter_code
_entity_poly.pdbx_strand_id
1 'polypeptide(L)'
;MVGNYMRLDEEYCLSEYVDLGRLGDNEKVHIVRNQVNGVIGVRKYVALDLEEIYLFLKENPNAYIPKIYECIQTDTNLIVIEEYLSGKNLEEMLKEKYFSEKDAADIIICLCNALYPLHHAKMPVICRDLKAENVILTNEGEVKLVDFDIARIYQPGKSKDTVMMGTQGYAAPEQFGFGQTDARTDIYAMGVLLNYMLVREFPMEKLTEGKFRTIVLKCIKINPEDRYQNVDELKADICNAAEIPCSSMDSDKNKFYCAQSCKKDQAGEIPFYKIPGFRTGKVWKMIVAVIGYALVTVTAWSLEVHDANGKLLPQSKLTLERLVVWLSQIVFIFFVCDYMGMRRNIPVVNSKNRFVRLLGYVAAEFIFLFAAAAICAILEAILF
;
A
#
# COMPACT_ATOMS: atom_id res chain seq x y z
N MET A 1 27.34 -39.41 -13.87
CA MET A 1 26.69 -38.09 -13.81
C MET A 1 25.23 -38.31 -14.14
N VAL A 2 24.39 -38.46 -13.12
CA VAL A 2 22.93 -38.46 -13.30
C VAL A 2 22.55 -37.00 -13.28
N GLY A 3 22.18 -36.44 -14.44
CA GLY A 3 21.60 -35.10 -14.48
C GLY A 3 20.28 -35.14 -13.73
N ASN A 4 20.12 -34.29 -12.71
CA ASN A 4 18.85 -34.13 -12.01
C ASN A 4 17.92 -33.30 -12.90
N TYR A 5 17.39 -33.92 -13.94
CA TYR A 5 16.31 -33.32 -14.73
C TYR A 5 15.20 -32.88 -13.78
N MET A 6 14.68 -31.67 -14.01
CA MET A 6 13.50 -31.13 -13.34
C MET A 6 12.41 -32.20 -13.32
N ARG A 7 11.76 -32.40 -12.18
CA ARG A 7 10.75 -33.46 -12.09
C ARG A 7 9.54 -33.08 -12.96
N LEU A 8 8.86 -34.07 -13.53
CA LEU A 8 7.70 -33.85 -14.41
C LEU A 8 6.58 -33.06 -13.73
N ASP A 9 6.40 -33.23 -12.41
CA ASP A 9 5.46 -32.45 -11.60
C ASP A 9 5.89 -30.98 -11.46
N GLU A 10 7.19 -30.71 -11.31
CA GLU A 10 7.75 -29.35 -11.27
C GLU A 10 7.62 -28.63 -12.63
N GLU A 11 7.91 -29.34 -13.73
CA GLU A 11 7.71 -28.81 -15.10
C GLU A 11 6.24 -28.47 -15.36
N TYR A 12 5.34 -29.36 -14.93
CA TYR A 12 3.90 -29.14 -15.04
C TYR A 12 3.46 -27.90 -14.25
N CYS A 13 3.86 -27.79 -12.98
CA CYS A 13 3.56 -26.62 -12.14
C CYS A 13 4.06 -25.33 -12.77
N LEU A 14 5.29 -25.31 -13.31
CA LEU A 14 5.84 -24.12 -13.94
C LEU A 14 5.08 -23.72 -15.21
N SER A 15 4.58 -24.70 -15.97
CA SER A 15 3.80 -24.49 -17.20
C SER A 15 2.47 -23.76 -16.96
N GLU A 16 1.94 -23.79 -15.74
CA GLU A 16 0.73 -23.05 -15.38
C GLU A 16 0.95 -21.54 -15.35
N TYR A 17 2.19 -21.05 -15.24
CA TYR A 17 2.50 -19.63 -15.06
C TYR A 17 3.00 -18.97 -16.35
N VAL A 18 2.20 -18.03 -16.87
CA VAL A 18 2.57 -17.19 -18.03
C VAL A 18 3.32 -15.96 -17.57
N ASP A 19 4.41 -15.64 -18.26
CA ASP A 19 5.16 -14.40 -18.09
C ASP A 19 4.38 -13.20 -18.65
N LEU A 20 4.18 -12.18 -17.82
CA LEU A 20 3.51 -10.93 -18.19
C LEU A 20 4.50 -9.78 -18.43
N GLY A 21 5.77 -9.96 -18.13
CA GLY A 21 6.83 -8.96 -18.28
C GLY A 21 7.65 -8.74 -17.01
N ARG A 22 8.66 -7.88 -17.13
CA ARG A 22 9.60 -7.54 -16.04
C ARG A 22 8.94 -6.62 -15.02
N LEU A 23 9.29 -6.79 -13.74
CA LEU A 23 8.90 -5.89 -12.67
C LEU A 23 10.00 -4.85 -12.43
N GLY A 24 9.73 -3.59 -12.80
CA GLY A 24 10.71 -2.51 -12.71
C GLY A 24 11.90 -2.73 -13.65
N ASP A 25 13.09 -2.28 -13.22
CA ASP A 25 14.33 -2.40 -13.99
C ASP A 25 15.13 -3.68 -13.67
N ASN A 26 14.60 -4.57 -12.81
CA ASN A 26 15.33 -5.76 -12.38
C ASN A 26 15.10 -6.93 -13.36
N GLU A 27 16.15 -7.30 -14.10
CA GLU A 27 16.09 -8.39 -15.09
C GLU A 27 15.79 -9.77 -14.50
N LYS A 28 15.93 -9.95 -13.19
CA LYS A 28 15.73 -11.23 -12.51
C LYS A 28 14.33 -11.43 -11.94
N VAL A 29 13.45 -10.41 -12.04
CA VAL A 29 12.15 -10.40 -11.39
C VAL A 29 11.03 -10.20 -12.43
N HIS A 30 10.20 -11.22 -12.59
CA HIS A 30 9.16 -11.26 -13.62
C HIS A 30 7.77 -11.35 -13.01
N ILE A 31 6.82 -10.58 -13.52
CA ILE A 31 5.42 -10.73 -13.16
C ILE A 31 4.87 -11.93 -13.92
N VAL A 32 4.22 -12.84 -13.21
CA VAL A 32 3.61 -14.04 -13.79
C VAL A 32 2.13 -14.11 -13.45
N ARG A 33 1.35 -14.82 -14.27
CA ARG A 33 -0.04 -15.17 -13.98
C ARG A 33 -0.23 -16.66 -14.10
N ASN A 34 -0.77 -17.28 -13.06
CA ASN A 34 -1.26 -18.65 -13.12
C ASN A 34 -2.50 -18.69 -14.03
N GLN A 35 -2.46 -19.52 -15.08
CA GLN A 35 -3.51 -19.63 -16.09
C GLN A 35 -4.74 -20.38 -15.61
N VAL A 36 -4.59 -21.23 -14.59
CA VAL A 36 -5.65 -22.09 -14.05
C VAL A 36 -6.56 -21.29 -13.12
N ASN A 37 -5.97 -20.53 -12.18
CA ASN A 37 -6.71 -19.80 -11.15
C ASN A 37 -6.69 -18.26 -11.32
N GLY A 38 -5.89 -17.73 -12.25
CA GLY A 38 -5.79 -16.30 -12.55
C GLY A 38 -4.95 -15.48 -11.57
N VAL A 39 -4.33 -16.10 -10.56
CA VAL A 39 -3.50 -15.43 -9.55
C VAL A 39 -2.27 -14.79 -10.20
N ILE A 40 -1.98 -13.55 -9.80
CA ILE A 40 -0.77 -12.83 -10.21
C ILE A 40 0.31 -13.06 -9.15
N GLY A 41 1.51 -13.39 -9.59
CA GLY A 41 2.67 -13.57 -8.73
C GLY A 41 3.92 -12.94 -9.32
N VAL A 42 5.01 -13.05 -8.58
CA VAL A 42 6.34 -12.63 -8.98
C VAL A 42 7.24 -13.86 -9.03
N ARG A 43 7.91 -14.07 -10.16
CA ARG A 43 8.92 -15.10 -10.36
C ARG A 43 10.32 -14.53 -10.12
N LYS A 44 11.09 -15.22 -9.29
CA LYS A 44 12.50 -14.95 -9.00
C LYS A 44 13.34 -16.20 -9.19
N TYR A 45 14.63 -15.98 -9.46
CA TYR A 45 15.64 -17.03 -9.54
C TYR A 45 16.64 -16.81 -8.41
N VAL A 46 16.66 -17.72 -7.45
CA VAL A 46 17.49 -17.63 -6.24
C VAL A 46 18.46 -18.80 -6.14
N ALA A 47 19.44 -18.71 -5.26
CA ALA A 47 20.45 -19.76 -5.09
C ALA A 47 19.84 -21.04 -4.50
N LEU A 48 20.36 -22.21 -4.90
CA LEU A 48 19.84 -23.52 -4.49
C LEU A 48 19.95 -23.77 -2.98
N ASP A 49 20.93 -23.17 -2.30
CA ASP A 49 21.11 -23.30 -0.86
C ASP A 49 20.04 -22.58 -0.03
N LEU A 50 19.16 -21.80 -0.67
CA LEU A 50 18.02 -21.14 -0.04
C LEU A 50 16.74 -21.98 -0.09
N GLU A 51 16.75 -23.16 -0.73
CA GLU A 51 15.57 -24.02 -0.88
C GLU A 51 14.88 -24.30 0.45
N GLU A 52 15.64 -24.70 1.47
CA GLU A 52 15.10 -24.99 2.80
C GLU A 52 14.41 -23.78 3.44
N ILE A 53 14.95 -22.57 3.23
CA ILE A 53 14.37 -21.33 3.75
C ILE A 53 13.05 -21.01 3.03
N TYR A 54 13.03 -21.08 1.70
CA TYR A 54 11.82 -20.78 0.93
C TYR A 54 10.72 -21.82 1.12
N LEU A 55 11.06 -23.10 1.27
CA LEU A 55 10.10 -24.13 1.67
C LEU A 55 9.54 -23.86 3.06
N PHE A 56 10.39 -23.48 4.02
CA PHE A 56 9.92 -23.09 5.36
C PHE A 56 8.95 -21.90 5.30
N LEU A 57 9.25 -20.86 4.52
CA LEU A 57 8.37 -19.70 4.32
C LEU A 57 7.03 -20.09 3.65
N LYS A 58 7.07 -21.04 2.71
CA LYS A 58 5.86 -21.58 2.04
C LYS A 58 4.97 -22.34 3.03
N GLU A 59 5.56 -23.16 3.89
CA GLU A 59 4.83 -23.98 4.89
C GLU A 59 4.33 -23.16 6.08
N ASN A 60 4.98 -22.03 6.38
CA ASN A 60 4.68 -21.18 7.54
C ASN A 60 4.32 -19.76 7.08
N PRO A 61 3.14 -19.57 6.44
CA PRO A 61 2.74 -18.28 5.91
C PRO A 61 2.63 -17.23 7.02
N ASN A 62 3.22 -16.06 6.78
CA ASN A 62 3.19 -14.93 7.68
C ASN A 62 2.52 -13.74 6.98
N ALA A 63 1.61 -13.04 7.67
CA ALA A 63 0.89 -11.90 7.12
C ALA A 63 1.82 -10.75 6.67
N TYR A 64 3.00 -10.62 7.29
CA TYR A 64 4.01 -9.60 7.02
C TYR A 64 5.08 -10.02 6.01
N ILE A 65 4.94 -11.18 5.36
CA ILE A 65 5.84 -11.70 4.33
C ILE A 65 4.99 -12.04 3.08
N PRO A 66 5.48 -11.84 1.84
CA PRO A 66 4.79 -12.32 0.65
C PRO A 66 4.45 -13.80 0.76
N LYS A 67 3.22 -14.18 0.42
CA LYS A 67 2.88 -15.60 0.36
C LYS A 67 3.70 -16.26 -0.75
N ILE A 68 4.45 -17.31 -0.41
CA ILE A 68 5.13 -18.15 -1.39
C ILE A 68 4.10 -19.10 -2.00
N TYR A 69 3.92 -19.04 -3.32
CA TYR A 69 3.06 -19.95 -4.06
C TYR A 69 3.81 -21.21 -4.44
N GLU A 70 4.99 -21.08 -5.07
CA GLU A 70 5.77 -22.21 -5.54
C GLU A 70 7.27 -22.05 -5.27
N CYS A 71 7.92 -23.18 -5.04
CA CYS A 71 9.38 -23.34 -4.98
C CYS A 71 9.70 -24.51 -5.91
N ILE A 72 10.46 -24.26 -6.97
CA ILE A 72 10.72 -25.24 -8.02
C ILE A 72 12.24 -25.33 -8.21
N GLN A 73 12.80 -26.51 -7.96
CA GLN A 73 14.23 -26.72 -8.09
C GLN A 73 14.60 -26.90 -9.57
N THR A 74 15.69 -26.24 -9.99
CA THR A 74 16.33 -26.50 -11.29
C THR A 74 17.75 -27.03 -11.07
N ASP A 75 18.44 -27.40 -12.14
CA ASP A 75 19.86 -27.79 -12.08
C ASP A 75 20.78 -26.70 -11.51
N THR A 76 20.39 -25.42 -11.60
CA THR A 76 21.30 -24.29 -11.33
C THR A 76 20.79 -23.28 -10.31
N ASN A 77 19.47 -23.23 -10.08
CA ASN A 77 18.82 -22.25 -9.23
C ASN A 77 17.48 -22.78 -8.72
N LEU A 78 16.95 -22.12 -7.70
CA LEU A 78 15.58 -22.31 -7.23
C LEU A 78 14.71 -21.23 -7.87
N ILE A 79 13.62 -21.64 -8.52
CA ILE A 79 12.59 -20.73 -9.01
C ILE A 79 11.58 -20.54 -7.88
N VAL A 80 11.38 -19.30 -7.45
CA VAL A 80 10.38 -18.93 -6.44
C VAL A 80 9.27 -18.14 -7.11
N ILE A 81 8.02 -18.57 -6.92
CA ILE A 81 6.83 -17.82 -7.29
C ILE A 81 6.16 -17.32 -6.02
N GLU A 82 6.06 -16.01 -5.84
CA GLU A 82 5.51 -15.38 -4.63
C GLU A 82 4.41 -14.37 -4.94
N GLU A 83 3.72 -13.91 -3.90
CA GLU A 83 2.67 -12.90 -3.96
C GLU A 83 3.16 -11.61 -4.64
N TYR A 84 2.42 -11.14 -5.65
CA TYR A 84 2.64 -9.81 -6.19
C TYR A 84 2.10 -8.75 -5.24
N LEU A 85 2.98 -7.88 -4.76
CA LEU A 85 2.63 -6.78 -3.89
C LEU A 85 2.46 -5.49 -4.69
N SER A 86 1.29 -4.87 -4.56
CA SER A 86 1.03 -3.54 -5.13
C SER A 86 1.36 -2.48 -4.06
N GLY A 87 2.33 -1.60 -4.31
CA GLY A 87 2.77 -0.62 -3.30
C GLY A 87 4.10 0.02 -3.64
N LYS A 88 4.72 0.66 -2.66
CA LYS A 88 6.07 1.23 -2.75
C LYS A 88 6.94 0.70 -1.61
N ASN A 89 8.24 0.56 -1.88
CA ASN A 89 9.20 0.30 -0.81
C ASN A 89 9.45 1.56 0.05
N LEU A 90 9.95 1.39 1.27
CA LEU A 90 10.16 2.53 2.18
C LEU A 90 11.17 3.53 1.64
N GLU A 91 12.16 3.12 0.85
CA GLU A 91 13.15 4.02 0.27
C GLU A 91 12.50 4.99 -0.74
N GLU A 92 11.59 4.52 -1.58
CA GLU A 92 10.76 5.37 -2.44
C GLU A 92 9.85 6.29 -1.63
N MET A 93 9.25 5.77 -0.56
CA MET A 93 8.38 6.58 0.30
C MET A 93 9.14 7.68 1.03
N LEU A 94 10.36 7.41 1.48
CA LEU A 94 11.23 8.38 2.16
C LEU A 94 11.64 9.53 1.24
N LYS A 95 11.66 9.33 -0.09
CA LYS A 95 11.87 10.42 -1.05
C LYS A 95 10.66 11.36 -1.14
N GLU A 96 9.47 10.83 -0.90
CA GLU A 96 8.20 11.56 -1.10
C GLU A 96 7.66 12.20 0.19
N LYS A 97 7.85 11.56 1.36
CA LYS A 97 7.26 12.01 2.62
C LYS A 97 8.12 11.70 3.85
N TYR A 98 7.86 12.43 4.93
CA TYR A 98 8.44 12.13 6.24
C TYR A 98 7.53 11.14 6.98
N PHE A 99 8.14 10.21 7.72
CA PHE A 99 7.40 9.34 8.63
C PHE A 99 7.26 10.03 9.98
N SER A 100 6.06 9.93 10.58
CA SER A 100 5.92 10.29 11.98
C SER A 100 6.58 9.24 12.86
N GLU A 101 6.90 9.61 14.10
CA GLU A 101 7.37 8.65 15.12
C GLU A 101 6.45 7.43 15.26
N LYS A 102 5.14 7.67 15.19
CA LYS A 102 4.15 6.60 15.25
C LYS A 102 4.20 5.69 14.03
N ASP A 103 4.27 6.27 12.82
CA ASP A 103 4.34 5.45 11.59
C ASP A 103 5.61 4.58 11.59
N ALA A 104 6.76 5.17 11.97
CA ALA A 104 8.01 4.43 12.07
C ALA A 104 7.93 3.30 13.11
N ALA A 105 7.35 3.56 14.28
CA ALA A 105 7.13 2.55 15.31
C ALA A 105 6.21 1.42 14.84
N ASP A 106 5.07 1.74 14.23
CA ASP A 106 4.12 0.76 13.69
C ASP A 106 4.81 -0.13 12.63
N ILE A 107 5.68 0.42 11.78
CA ILE A 107 6.44 -0.35 10.78
C ILE A 107 7.39 -1.33 11.47
N ILE A 108 8.17 -0.86 12.44
CA ILE A 108 9.10 -1.71 13.19
C ILE A 108 8.35 -2.83 13.92
N ILE A 109 7.17 -2.56 14.48
CA ILE A 109 6.33 -3.59 15.11
C ILE A 109 5.90 -4.66 14.10
N CYS A 110 5.50 -4.26 12.89
CA CYS A 110 5.19 -5.19 11.80
C CYS A 110 6.41 -6.07 11.44
N LEU A 111 7.60 -5.48 11.37
CA LEU A 111 8.84 -6.23 11.09
C LEU A 111 9.20 -7.19 12.23
N CYS A 112 9.02 -6.80 13.50
CA CYS A 112 9.17 -7.72 14.62
C CYS A 112 8.21 -8.92 14.49
N ASN A 113 6.97 -8.70 14.07
CA ASN A 113 6.01 -9.78 13.83
C ASN A 113 6.37 -10.65 12.60
N ALA A 114 7.01 -10.06 11.58
CA ALA A 114 7.54 -10.81 10.43
C ALA A 114 8.65 -11.78 10.87
N LEU A 115 9.59 -11.28 11.69
CA LEU A 115 10.78 -12.01 12.11
C LEU A 115 10.54 -12.97 13.27
N TYR A 116 9.56 -12.71 14.14
CA TYR A 116 9.27 -13.54 15.33
C TYR A 116 9.21 -15.05 15.02
N PRO A 117 8.37 -15.54 14.08
CA PRO A 117 8.31 -16.98 13.81
C PRO A 117 9.58 -17.52 13.14
N LEU A 118 10.33 -16.68 12.41
CA LEU A 118 11.59 -17.07 11.77
C LEU A 118 12.69 -17.28 12.80
N HIS A 119 12.81 -16.37 13.76
CA HIS A 119 13.81 -16.42 14.83
C HIS A 119 13.51 -17.51 15.86
N HIS A 120 12.23 -17.82 16.09
CA HIS A 120 11.79 -18.87 17.02
C HIS A 120 11.64 -20.25 16.39
N ALA A 121 11.91 -20.38 15.09
CA ALA A 121 11.92 -21.68 14.43
C ALA A 121 12.99 -22.60 15.07
N LYS A 122 12.75 -23.92 14.99
CA LYS A 122 13.72 -24.93 15.47
C LYS A 122 15.13 -24.70 14.90
N MET A 123 15.17 -24.25 13.66
CA MET A 123 16.37 -23.78 12.98
C MET A 123 16.14 -22.30 12.63
N PRO A 124 16.64 -21.35 13.44
CA PRO A 124 16.33 -19.94 13.25
C PRO A 124 16.76 -19.44 11.88
N VAL A 125 15.86 -18.76 11.17
CA VAL A 125 16.16 -18.11 9.89
C VAL A 125 16.48 -16.64 10.17
N ILE A 126 17.68 -16.22 9.79
CA ILE A 126 18.20 -14.86 9.94
C ILE A 126 18.08 -14.15 8.59
N CYS A 127 17.40 -13.01 8.53
CA CYS A 127 17.11 -12.31 7.27
C CYS A 127 18.37 -11.71 6.64
N ARG A 128 19.21 -11.03 7.44
CA ARG A 128 20.49 -10.40 7.05
C ARG A 128 20.41 -9.26 6.03
N ASP A 129 19.26 -8.98 5.41
CA ASP A 129 19.08 -7.87 4.45
C ASP A 129 17.90 -6.95 4.78
N LEU A 130 17.71 -6.65 6.06
CA LEU A 130 16.67 -5.71 6.47
C LEU A 130 17.12 -4.27 6.14
N LYS A 131 16.46 -3.66 5.15
CA LYS A 131 16.69 -2.29 4.65
C LYS A 131 15.41 -1.68 4.10
N ALA A 132 15.42 -0.37 3.85
CA ALA A 132 14.23 0.35 3.41
C ALA A 132 13.68 -0.16 2.06
N GLU A 133 14.53 -0.60 1.15
CA GLU A 133 14.17 -1.15 -0.16
C GLU A 133 13.43 -2.50 -0.05
N ASN A 134 13.68 -3.24 1.03
CA ASN A 134 13.13 -4.58 1.26
C ASN A 134 11.86 -4.56 2.12
N VAL A 135 11.32 -3.38 2.43
CA VAL A 135 10.06 -3.24 3.16
C VAL A 135 9.07 -2.51 2.27
N ILE A 136 8.00 -3.21 1.86
CA ILE A 136 6.95 -2.66 1.01
C ILE A 136 5.75 -2.26 1.87
N LEU A 137 5.27 -1.03 1.69
CA LEU A 137 3.93 -0.64 2.13
C LEU A 137 2.97 -0.82 0.95
N THR A 138 2.04 -1.75 1.08
CA THR A 138 1.07 -2.04 0.03
C THR A 138 0.02 -0.92 -0.07
N ASN A 139 -0.65 -0.82 -1.22
CA ASN A 139 -1.76 0.11 -1.43
C ASN A 139 -2.94 -0.19 -0.49
N GLU A 140 -3.03 -1.43 -0.01
CA GLU A 140 -3.99 -1.90 0.99
C GLU A 140 -3.62 -1.48 2.42
N GLY A 141 -2.43 -0.88 2.61
CA GLY A 141 -1.91 -0.44 3.90
C GLY A 141 -1.33 -1.58 4.72
N GLU A 142 -0.69 -2.56 4.09
CA GLU A 142 0.00 -3.66 4.77
C GLU A 142 1.50 -3.46 4.66
N VAL A 143 2.24 -3.79 5.72
CA VAL A 143 3.70 -3.81 5.71
C VAL A 143 4.16 -5.22 5.38
N LYS A 144 5.00 -5.35 4.35
CA LYS A 144 5.53 -6.62 3.88
C LYS A 144 7.06 -6.55 3.83
N LEU A 145 7.72 -7.42 4.58
CA LEU A 145 9.15 -7.68 4.44
C LEU A 145 9.36 -8.61 3.24
N VAL A 146 10.09 -8.13 2.25
CA VAL A 146 10.44 -8.87 1.04
C VAL A 146 11.92 -9.19 1.02
N ASP A 147 12.30 -10.10 0.12
CA ASP A 147 13.69 -10.47 -0.18
C ASP A 147 14.41 -11.21 0.96
N PHE A 148 14.55 -12.52 0.77
CA PHE A 148 15.29 -13.43 1.64
C PHE A 148 16.49 -14.04 0.90
N ASP A 149 16.96 -13.40 -0.17
CA ASP A 149 17.97 -13.94 -1.09
C ASP A 149 19.36 -14.08 -0.44
N ILE A 150 19.59 -13.41 0.69
CA ILE A 150 20.78 -13.59 1.52
C ILE A 150 20.45 -14.06 2.94
N ALA A 151 19.26 -14.58 3.17
CA ALA A 151 18.89 -15.15 4.46
C ALA A 151 19.73 -16.39 4.78
N ARG A 152 19.76 -16.80 6.04
CA ARG A 152 20.54 -17.95 6.48
C ARG A 152 19.92 -18.65 7.67
N ILE A 153 20.04 -19.97 7.68
CA ILE A 153 19.75 -20.78 8.85
C ILE A 153 20.90 -20.69 9.84
N TYR A 154 20.61 -20.26 11.07
CA TYR A 154 21.56 -20.23 12.17
C TYR A 154 22.06 -21.65 12.50
N GLN A 155 23.36 -21.79 12.75
CA GLN A 155 24.01 -23.07 12.97
C GLN A 155 24.75 -23.05 14.31
N PRO A 156 24.21 -23.69 15.36
CA PRO A 156 24.83 -23.71 16.68
C PRO A 156 26.28 -24.20 16.64
N GLY A 157 27.19 -23.51 17.34
CA GLY A 157 28.58 -23.92 17.49
C GLY A 157 29.53 -23.48 16.36
N LYS A 158 29.06 -22.70 15.39
CA LYS A 158 29.96 -22.02 14.44
C LYS A 158 30.46 -20.70 15.03
N SER A 159 31.70 -20.33 14.72
CA SER A 159 32.28 -19.07 15.18
C SER A 159 32.06 -17.91 14.20
N LYS A 160 31.85 -18.22 12.92
CA LYS A 160 31.70 -17.25 11.83
C LYS A 160 30.82 -17.77 10.70
N ASP A 161 30.32 -16.83 9.92
CA ASP A 161 29.64 -17.09 8.65
C ASP A 161 30.62 -17.49 7.55
N THR A 162 30.15 -18.32 6.61
CA THR A 162 30.95 -18.78 5.46
C THR A 162 31.03 -17.74 4.34
N VAL A 163 30.09 -16.80 4.28
CA VAL A 163 30.03 -15.75 3.27
C VAL A 163 29.75 -14.42 3.95
N MET A 164 30.59 -13.42 3.66
CA MET A 164 30.35 -12.04 4.09
C MET A 164 29.35 -11.40 3.14
N MET A 165 28.20 -10.97 3.69
CA MET A 165 27.15 -10.30 2.92
C MET A 165 26.43 -9.30 3.82
N GLY A 166 26.17 -8.11 3.29
CA GLY A 166 25.42 -7.08 4.00
C GLY A 166 25.33 -5.81 3.18
N THR A 167 24.23 -5.08 3.35
CA THR A 167 24.03 -3.78 2.71
C THR A 167 24.76 -2.69 3.50
N GLN A 168 25.58 -1.87 2.82
CA GLN A 168 26.31 -0.77 3.45
C GLN A 168 25.36 0.18 4.19
N GLY A 169 25.71 0.57 5.41
CA GLY A 169 24.88 1.41 6.28
C GLY A 169 23.94 0.63 7.21
N TYR A 170 23.35 -0.47 6.73
CA TYR A 170 22.39 -1.29 7.49
C TYR A 170 23.02 -2.50 8.18
N ALA A 171 24.03 -3.11 7.56
CA ALA A 171 24.58 -4.37 8.01
C ALA A 171 25.25 -4.28 9.39
N ALA A 172 24.98 -5.28 10.24
CA ALA A 172 25.60 -5.41 11.54
C ALA A 172 27.11 -5.75 11.40
N PRO A 173 27.96 -5.37 12.38
CA PRO A 173 29.39 -5.66 12.32
C PRO A 173 29.74 -7.12 12.04
N GLU A 174 29.02 -8.08 12.65
CA GLU A 174 29.27 -9.51 12.47
C GLU A 174 29.11 -10.00 11.01
N GLN A 175 28.30 -9.32 10.19
CA GLN A 175 28.11 -9.64 8.77
C GLN A 175 29.36 -9.42 7.91
N PHE A 176 30.31 -8.62 8.41
CA PHE A 176 31.62 -8.40 7.79
C PHE A 176 32.69 -9.41 8.25
N GLY A 177 32.25 -10.54 8.82
CA GLY A 177 33.14 -11.65 9.19
C GLY A 177 33.74 -11.57 10.60
N PHE A 178 33.19 -10.70 11.45
CA PHE A 178 33.62 -10.57 12.84
C PHE A 178 32.94 -11.58 13.78
N GLY A 179 31.89 -12.27 13.34
CA GLY A 179 31.19 -13.30 14.11
C GLY A 179 30.23 -14.12 13.26
N GLN A 180 29.45 -14.99 13.91
CA GLN A 180 28.30 -15.64 13.29
C GLN A 180 27.08 -14.72 13.41
N THR A 181 26.28 -14.61 12.35
CA THR A 181 25.02 -13.86 12.41
C THR A 181 23.95 -14.65 13.16
N ASP A 182 23.16 -13.96 13.97
CA ASP A 182 22.02 -14.53 14.70
C ASP A 182 20.81 -13.56 14.67
N ALA A 183 19.75 -13.84 15.43
CA ALA A 183 18.55 -13.00 15.47
C ALA A 183 18.84 -11.52 15.79
N ARG A 184 19.92 -11.24 16.52
CA ARG A 184 20.33 -9.89 16.93
C ARG A 184 21.01 -9.11 15.81
N THR A 185 21.40 -9.79 14.74
CA THR A 185 21.83 -9.17 13.47
C THR A 185 20.66 -8.42 12.83
N ASP A 186 19.48 -9.02 12.77
CA ASP A 186 18.29 -8.35 12.23
C ASP A 186 17.81 -7.20 13.14
N ILE A 187 17.99 -7.33 14.46
CA ILE A 187 17.70 -6.27 15.45
C ILE A 187 18.58 -5.03 15.23
N TYR A 188 19.86 -5.22 14.92
CA TYR A 188 20.75 -4.12 14.57
C TYR A 188 20.21 -3.36 13.36
N ALA A 189 19.88 -4.09 12.29
CA ALA A 189 19.37 -3.51 11.05
C ALA A 189 18.03 -2.79 11.28
N MET A 190 17.13 -3.31 12.13
CA MET A 190 15.90 -2.62 12.53
C MET A 190 16.17 -1.30 13.26
N GLY A 191 17.19 -1.25 14.12
CA GLY A 191 17.62 -0.02 14.77
C GLY A 191 18.11 1.03 13.78
N VAL A 192 18.92 0.62 12.80
CA VAL A 192 19.36 1.49 11.70
C VAL A 192 18.16 1.99 10.89
N LEU A 193 17.26 1.08 10.50
CA LEU A 193 16.08 1.43 9.70
C LEU A 193 15.16 2.40 10.45
N LEU A 194 14.93 2.19 11.75
CA LEU A 194 14.14 3.10 12.59
C LEU A 194 14.74 4.51 12.59
N ASN A 195 16.06 4.62 12.79
CA ASN A 195 16.75 5.91 12.72
C ASN A 195 16.57 6.55 11.36
N TYR A 196 16.85 5.79 10.30
CA TYR A 196 16.78 6.26 8.92
C TYR A 196 15.36 6.71 8.55
N MET A 197 14.31 6.03 9.01
CA MET A 197 12.93 6.48 8.81
C MET A 197 12.61 7.82 9.50
N LEU A 198 13.17 8.05 10.69
CA LEU A 198 12.90 9.24 11.50
C LEU A 198 13.70 10.47 11.04
N VAL A 199 14.96 10.29 10.63
CA VAL A 199 15.87 11.41 10.33
C VAL A 199 16.44 11.42 8.90
N ARG A 200 16.24 10.37 8.10
CA ARG A 200 16.78 10.18 6.72
C ARG A 200 18.30 10.20 6.61
N GLU A 201 18.97 10.02 7.72
CA GLU A 201 20.42 9.94 7.84
C GLU A 201 20.73 8.65 8.61
N PHE A 202 21.89 8.05 8.32
CA PHE A 202 22.30 6.85 9.05
C PHE A 202 22.72 7.21 10.48
N PRO A 203 22.60 6.29 11.47
CA PRO A 203 22.96 6.56 12.86
C PRO A 203 24.38 7.12 13.08
N MET A 204 25.32 6.80 12.20
CA MET A 204 26.70 7.31 12.26
C MET A 204 26.81 8.79 11.89
N GLU A 205 25.90 9.28 11.05
CA GLU A 205 25.86 10.67 10.58
C GLU A 205 25.01 11.50 11.54
N LYS A 206 23.81 11.01 11.84
CA LYS A 206 22.86 11.67 12.73
C LYS A 206 21.93 10.68 13.38
N LEU A 207 21.78 10.86 14.68
CA LEU A 207 20.90 10.02 15.48
C LEU A 207 19.55 10.71 15.69
N THR A 208 18.50 9.90 15.74
CA THR A 208 17.17 10.34 16.17
C THR A 208 17.19 10.85 17.62
N GLU A 209 16.27 11.76 17.93
CA GLU A 209 16.12 12.34 19.25
C GLU A 209 14.95 11.72 20.03
N GLY A 210 14.73 12.18 21.25
CA GLY A 210 13.56 11.79 22.05
C GLY A 210 13.59 10.32 22.50
N LYS A 211 12.41 9.71 22.61
CA LYS A 211 12.24 8.37 23.21
C LYS A 211 12.90 7.26 22.39
N PHE A 212 12.89 7.37 21.06
CA PHE A 212 13.47 6.36 20.16
C PHE A 212 14.99 6.36 20.15
N ARG A 213 15.63 7.45 20.58
CA ARG A 213 17.09 7.58 20.64
C ARG A 213 17.74 6.43 21.43
N THR A 214 17.21 6.13 22.61
CA THR A 214 17.76 5.09 23.49
C THR A 214 17.57 3.69 22.90
N ILE A 215 16.42 3.46 22.25
CA ILE A 215 16.12 2.19 21.58
C ILE A 215 17.08 1.96 20.43
N VAL A 216 17.25 2.95 19.54
CA VAL A 216 18.19 2.89 18.42
C VAL A 216 19.61 2.61 18.92
N LEU A 217 20.08 3.34 19.95
CA LEU A 217 21.40 3.10 20.53
C LEU A 217 21.61 1.68 21.07
N LYS A 218 20.56 1.07 21.65
CA LYS A 218 20.62 -0.30 22.14
C LYS A 218 20.66 -1.29 20.99
N CYS A 219 19.87 -1.09 19.94
CA CYS A 219 19.91 -1.94 18.74
C CYS A 219 21.29 -1.93 18.05
N ILE A 220 21.93 -0.76 17.93
CA ILE A 220 23.17 -0.60 17.15
C ILE A 220 24.46 -0.84 17.95
N LYS A 221 24.38 -1.49 19.13
CA LYS A 221 25.59 -1.84 19.88
C LYS A 221 26.48 -2.78 19.07
N ILE A 222 27.79 -2.54 19.12
CA ILE A 222 28.77 -3.34 18.36
C ILE A 222 28.69 -4.81 18.81
N ASN A 223 28.68 -5.06 20.12
CA ASN A 223 28.55 -6.38 20.68
C ASN A 223 27.07 -6.83 20.69
N PRO A 224 26.72 -7.98 20.07
CA PRO A 224 25.35 -8.51 20.08
C PRO A 224 24.76 -8.73 21.49
N GLU A 225 25.59 -9.07 22.47
CA GLU A 225 25.15 -9.28 23.87
C GLU A 225 24.60 -8.00 24.53
N ASP A 226 24.98 -6.83 24.04
CA ASP A 226 24.51 -5.54 24.55
C ASP A 226 23.23 -5.04 23.85
N ARG A 227 22.74 -5.77 22.84
CA ARG A 227 21.51 -5.45 22.10
C ARG A 227 20.27 -6.03 22.80
N TYR A 228 19.09 -5.78 22.25
CA TYR A 228 17.93 -6.60 22.57
C TYR A 228 18.20 -8.04 22.16
N GLN A 229 17.83 -9.00 23.01
CA GLN A 229 18.19 -10.40 22.77
C GLN A 229 17.19 -11.12 21.84
N ASN A 230 16.00 -10.56 21.67
CA ASN A 230 14.95 -11.07 20.79
C ASN A 230 14.06 -9.91 20.31
N VAL A 231 13.25 -10.19 19.29
CA VAL A 231 12.37 -9.19 18.68
C VAL A 231 11.20 -8.77 19.59
N ASP A 232 10.82 -9.58 20.58
CA ASP A 232 9.77 -9.27 21.53
C ASP A 232 10.18 -8.17 22.52
N GLU A 233 11.42 -8.23 23.02
CA GLU A 233 11.97 -7.17 23.86
C GLU A 233 12.04 -5.84 23.12
N LEU A 234 12.50 -5.86 21.86
CA LEU A 234 12.50 -4.66 21.02
C LEU A 234 11.08 -4.13 20.80
N LYS A 235 10.16 -5.02 20.41
CA LYS A 235 8.76 -4.67 20.15
C LYS A 235 8.10 -4.05 21.39
N ALA A 236 8.34 -4.59 22.58
CA ALA A 236 7.80 -4.06 23.82
C ALA A 236 8.27 -2.61 24.08
N ASP A 237 9.56 -2.33 23.90
CA ASP A 237 10.11 -0.98 24.09
C ASP A 237 9.61 0.01 23.02
N ILE A 238 9.45 -0.43 21.77
CA ILE A 238 8.86 0.38 20.70
C ILE A 238 7.40 0.74 21.02
N CYS A 239 6.59 -0.23 21.45
CA CYS A 239 5.20 0.01 21.86
C CYS A 239 5.13 1.01 23.02
N ASN A 240 5.99 0.86 24.02
CA ASN A 240 6.06 1.77 25.17
C ASN A 240 6.46 3.19 24.76
N ALA A 241 7.48 3.34 23.90
CA ALA A 241 7.93 4.65 23.42
C ALA A 241 6.86 5.36 22.58
N ALA A 242 6.13 4.61 21.75
CA ALA A 242 5.07 5.11 20.88
C ALA A 242 3.71 5.26 21.57
N GLU A 243 3.60 4.92 22.85
CA GLU A 243 2.34 4.93 23.62
C GLU A 243 1.23 4.05 22.99
N ILE A 244 1.62 2.91 22.42
CA ILE A 244 0.72 1.95 21.77
C ILE A 244 0.29 0.88 22.80
N PRO A 245 -1.02 0.67 23.04
CA PRO A 245 -1.48 -0.35 23.99
C PRO A 245 -1.14 -1.78 23.53
N CYS A 246 -0.40 -2.52 24.36
CA CYS A 246 -0.04 -3.92 24.09
C CYS A 246 -1.24 -4.87 23.90
N SER A 247 -2.45 -4.50 24.36
CA SER A 247 -3.66 -5.32 24.25
C SER A 247 -4.36 -5.26 22.89
N SER A 248 -3.78 -4.58 21.89
CA SER A 248 -4.32 -4.49 20.53
C SER A 248 -3.71 -5.51 19.55
N MET A 249 -2.91 -6.43 20.07
CA MET A 249 -2.07 -7.43 19.37
C MET A 249 -2.83 -8.68 18.90
N ASP A 250 -3.97 -8.53 18.24
CA ASP A 250 -4.57 -9.63 17.47
C ASP A 250 -3.99 -9.64 16.05
N SER A 251 -3.63 -10.84 15.56
CA SER A 251 -3.14 -11.13 14.21
C SER A 251 -4.04 -10.60 13.08
N ASP A 252 -5.30 -10.28 13.39
CA ASP A 252 -6.30 -9.75 12.46
C ASP A 252 -6.08 -8.27 12.06
N LYS A 253 -5.08 -7.60 12.65
CA LYS A 253 -4.71 -6.20 12.34
C LYS A 253 -3.39 -6.06 11.60
N ASN A 254 -3.12 -6.93 10.61
CA ASN A 254 -2.03 -6.76 9.63
C ASN A 254 -2.11 -5.44 8.81
N LYS A 255 -3.19 -4.67 8.99
CA LYS A 255 -3.37 -3.35 8.41
C LYS A 255 -2.68 -2.32 9.28
N PHE A 256 -1.60 -1.78 8.73
CA PHE A 256 -1.01 -0.53 9.17
C PHE A 256 -2.11 0.56 9.12
N TYR A 257 -2.54 1.03 10.29
CA TYR A 257 -3.57 2.08 10.41
C TYR A 257 -3.06 3.46 9.95
N CYS A 258 -1.91 3.54 9.27
CA CYS A 258 -1.68 4.66 8.38
C CYS A 258 -2.64 4.64 7.17
N ALA A 259 -3.54 3.67 7.01
CA ALA A 259 -4.74 3.88 6.19
C ALA A 259 -5.68 4.98 6.71
N GLN A 260 -5.45 5.61 7.87
CA GLN A 260 -6.15 6.84 8.26
C GLN A 260 -5.37 8.12 7.92
N SER A 261 -4.03 8.05 7.79
CA SER A 261 -3.20 9.17 7.31
C SER A 261 -2.97 9.13 5.79
N CYS A 262 -2.71 7.95 5.23
CA CYS A 262 -2.74 7.65 3.80
C CYS A 262 -4.16 7.65 3.20
N LYS A 263 -5.25 7.59 3.98
CA LYS A 263 -6.58 8.02 3.47
C LYS A 263 -6.75 9.53 3.43
N LYS A 264 -6.01 10.31 4.23
CA LYS A 264 -5.98 11.77 4.03
C LYS A 264 -5.16 12.14 2.80
N ASP A 265 -4.11 11.39 2.48
CA ASP A 265 -3.19 11.77 1.40
C ASP A 265 -3.33 10.93 0.10
N GLN A 266 -4.04 9.80 0.10
CA GLN A 266 -4.25 8.96 -1.10
C GLN A 266 -5.64 8.33 -1.26
N ALA A 267 -6.60 8.54 -0.35
CA ALA A 267 -7.98 8.62 -0.83
C ALA A 267 -8.09 9.98 -1.49
N GLY A 268 -8.75 10.06 -2.64
CA GLY A 268 -9.27 11.34 -3.10
C GLY A 268 -10.29 11.89 -2.09
N GLU A 269 -9.86 12.40 -0.94
CA GLU A 269 -10.15 13.79 -0.65
C GLU A 269 -9.53 14.58 -1.79
N ILE A 270 -10.27 14.59 -2.91
CA ILE A 270 -10.49 15.84 -3.61
C ILE A 270 -10.69 16.82 -2.46
N PRO A 271 -9.74 17.73 -2.17
CA PRO A 271 -9.93 18.71 -1.13
C PRO A 271 -11.34 19.24 -1.31
N PHE A 272 -12.11 19.47 -0.24
CA PHE A 272 -13.54 19.85 -0.31
C PHE A 272 -13.86 20.95 -1.36
N TYR A 273 -12.83 21.65 -1.86
CA TYR A 273 -12.83 22.64 -2.92
C TYR A 273 -12.44 22.20 -4.37
N LYS A 274 -11.99 20.98 -4.70
CA LYS A 274 -11.56 20.61 -6.09
C LYS A 274 -12.70 20.01 -6.93
N ILE A 275 -13.64 20.85 -7.34
CA ILE A 275 -14.76 20.52 -8.24
C ILE A 275 -14.33 19.70 -9.49
N PRO A 276 -15.21 18.87 -10.07
CA PRO A 276 -14.94 18.14 -11.31
C PRO A 276 -14.20 18.97 -12.38
N GLY A 277 -13.19 18.35 -13.00
CA GLY A 277 -12.35 19.01 -14.01
C GLY A 277 -11.09 19.71 -13.49
N PHE A 278 -11.02 20.02 -12.19
CA PHE A 278 -9.84 20.65 -11.56
C PHE A 278 -9.00 19.67 -10.73
N ARG A 279 -9.44 18.42 -10.62
CA ARG A 279 -8.86 17.39 -9.74
C ARG A 279 -7.42 17.00 -10.11
N THR A 280 -7.10 16.93 -11.40
CA THR A 280 -5.79 16.41 -11.87
C THR A 280 -4.76 17.49 -12.17
N GLY A 281 -5.07 18.78 -11.97
CA GLY A 281 -4.18 19.91 -12.29
C GLY A 281 -3.80 20.05 -13.77
N LYS A 282 -4.41 19.29 -14.69
CA LYS A 282 -4.10 19.35 -16.12
C LYS A 282 -4.86 20.51 -16.76
N VAL A 283 -4.11 21.47 -17.34
CA VAL A 283 -4.64 22.73 -17.90
C VAL A 283 -5.82 22.50 -18.86
N TRP A 284 -5.70 21.54 -19.78
CA TRP A 284 -6.79 21.29 -20.75
C TRP A 284 -8.10 20.81 -20.09
N LYS A 285 -8.02 20.04 -19.00
CA LYS A 285 -9.22 19.59 -18.26
C LYS A 285 -9.86 20.75 -17.51
N MET A 286 -9.05 21.68 -16.99
CA MET A 286 -9.53 22.89 -16.33
C MET A 286 -10.26 23.79 -17.34
N ILE A 287 -9.71 23.98 -18.54
CA ILE A 287 -10.36 24.77 -19.61
C ILE A 287 -11.73 24.18 -19.98
N VAL A 288 -11.80 22.86 -20.21
CA VAL A 288 -13.06 22.17 -20.51
C VAL A 288 -14.08 22.35 -19.37
N ALA A 289 -13.62 22.27 -18.12
CA ALA A 289 -14.48 22.45 -16.96
C ALA A 289 -15.02 23.88 -16.86
N VAL A 290 -14.18 24.91 -17.05
CA VAL A 290 -14.60 26.32 -17.06
C VAL A 290 -15.68 26.55 -18.12
N ILE A 291 -15.47 26.04 -19.34
CA ILE A 291 -16.45 26.16 -20.43
C ILE A 291 -17.76 25.44 -20.06
N GLY A 292 -17.67 24.21 -19.52
CA GLY A 292 -18.85 23.44 -19.12
C GLY A 292 -19.68 24.13 -18.03
N TYR A 293 -19.04 24.61 -16.96
CA TYR A 293 -19.73 25.33 -15.88
C TYR A 293 -20.33 26.66 -16.35
N ALA A 294 -19.62 27.40 -17.22
CA ALA A 294 -20.15 28.61 -17.82
C ALA A 294 -21.40 28.33 -18.66
N LEU A 295 -21.37 27.26 -19.47
CA LEU A 295 -22.49 26.87 -20.33
C LEU A 295 -23.72 26.50 -19.50
N VAL A 296 -23.57 25.69 -18.45
CA VAL A 296 -24.66 25.34 -17.51
C VAL A 296 -25.24 26.58 -16.83
N THR A 297 -24.38 27.54 -16.48
CA THR A 297 -24.83 28.78 -15.84
C THR A 297 -25.64 29.63 -16.82
N VAL A 298 -25.16 29.79 -18.05
CA VAL A 298 -25.87 30.54 -19.09
C VAL A 298 -27.20 29.89 -19.44
N THR A 299 -27.24 28.57 -19.61
CA THR A 299 -28.48 27.86 -19.94
C THR A 299 -29.51 27.97 -18.83
N ALA A 300 -29.11 27.77 -17.57
CA ALA A 300 -30.01 27.93 -16.43
C ALA A 300 -30.53 29.38 -16.32
N TRP A 301 -29.67 30.39 -16.52
CA TRP A 301 -30.09 31.79 -16.44
C TRP A 301 -30.93 32.27 -17.64
N SER A 302 -30.91 31.53 -18.74
CA SER A 302 -31.76 31.74 -19.91
C SER A 302 -33.15 31.10 -19.81
N LEU A 303 -33.43 30.35 -18.73
CA LEU A 303 -34.71 29.67 -18.54
C LEU A 303 -35.85 30.69 -18.40
N GLU A 304 -36.91 30.49 -19.17
CA GLU A 304 -38.16 31.24 -19.08
C GLU A 304 -39.27 30.31 -18.60
N VAL A 305 -39.91 30.68 -17.49
CA VAL A 305 -41.00 29.91 -16.89
C VAL A 305 -42.25 30.78 -16.92
N HIS A 306 -43.31 30.20 -17.46
CA HIS A 306 -44.61 30.84 -17.62
C HIS A 306 -45.62 30.21 -16.66
N ASP A 307 -46.54 31.03 -16.16
CA ASP A 307 -47.69 30.57 -15.38
C ASP A 307 -48.72 29.85 -16.27
N ALA A 308 -49.80 29.36 -15.64
CA ALA A 308 -50.89 28.68 -16.35
C ALA A 308 -51.61 29.55 -17.39
N ASN A 309 -51.41 30.87 -17.35
CA ASN A 309 -51.98 31.85 -18.29
C ASN A 309 -50.98 32.27 -19.37
N GLY A 310 -49.78 31.67 -19.42
CA GLY A 310 -48.72 31.99 -20.36
C GLY A 310 -47.95 33.27 -20.02
N LYS A 311 -48.18 33.89 -18.87
CA LYS A 311 -47.44 35.07 -18.42
C LYS A 311 -46.17 34.65 -17.71
N LEU A 312 -45.05 35.35 -17.98
CA LEU A 312 -43.80 35.12 -17.28
C LEU A 312 -43.98 35.26 -15.76
N LEU A 313 -43.34 34.36 -15.02
CA LEU A 313 -43.34 34.41 -13.56
C LEU A 313 -42.78 35.75 -13.04
N PRO A 314 -43.26 36.23 -11.87
CA PRO A 314 -42.66 37.36 -11.19
C PRO A 314 -41.15 37.15 -10.97
N GLN A 315 -40.38 38.24 -11.04
CA GLN A 315 -38.91 38.17 -11.04
C GLN A 315 -38.33 37.39 -9.85
N SER A 316 -38.94 37.46 -8.67
CA SER A 316 -38.50 36.74 -7.48
C SER A 316 -38.67 35.22 -7.62
N LYS A 317 -39.81 34.76 -8.17
CA LYS A 317 -40.09 33.35 -8.43
C LYS A 317 -39.23 32.81 -9.58
N LEU A 318 -39.12 33.56 -10.66
CA LEU A 318 -38.26 33.19 -11.79
C LEU A 318 -36.79 33.05 -11.39
N THR A 319 -36.31 33.92 -10.49
CA THR A 319 -34.93 33.84 -9.97
C THR A 319 -34.74 32.59 -9.10
N LEU A 320 -35.74 32.24 -8.27
CA LEU A 320 -35.72 31.02 -7.47
C LEU A 320 -35.69 29.76 -8.35
N GLU A 321 -36.57 29.68 -9.35
CA GLU A 321 -36.61 28.59 -10.34
C GLU A 321 -35.26 28.39 -11.03
N ARG A 322 -34.67 29.48 -11.55
CA ARG A 322 -33.35 29.46 -12.21
C ARG A 322 -32.25 28.95 -11.27
N LEU A 323 -32.27 29.39 -10.01
CA LEU A 323 -31.29 28.98 -9.01
C LEU A 323 -31.42 27.50 -8.65
N VAL A 324 -32.64 27.00 -8.47
CA VAL A 324 -32.90 25.59 -8.14
C VAL A 324 -32.52 24.68 -9.31
N VAL A 325 -32.87 25.06 -10.54
CA VAL A 325 -32.45 24.32 -11.75
C VAL A 325 -30.92 24.35 -11.88
N TRP A 326 -30.28 25.52 -11.72
CA TRP A 326 -28.83 25.64 -11.77
C TRP A 326 -28.13 24.74 -10.74
N LEU A 327 -28.56 24.78 -9.48
CA LEU A 327 -28.02 23.93 -8.43
C LEU A 327 -28.20 22.43 -8.75
N SER A 328 -29.36 22.03 -9.25
CA SER A 328 -29.61 20.63 -9.60
C SER A 328 -28.65 20.12 -10.67
N GLN A 329 -28.33 20.95 -11.67
CA GLN A 329 -27.40 20.62 -12.74
C GLN A 329 -25.94 20.57 -12.25
N ILE A 330 -25.55 21.44 -11.32
CA ILE A 330 -24.23 21.37 -10.66
C ILE A 330 -24.11 20.06 -9.86
N VAL A 331 -25.13 19.70 -9.09
CA VAL A 331 -25.14 18.46 -8.31
C VAL A 331 -25.14 17.23 -9.24
N PHE A 332 -25.83 17.29 -10.37
CA PHE A 332 -25.81 16.22 -11.36
C PHE A 332 -24.42 16.03 -12.01
N ILE A 333 -23.72 17.13 -12.35
CA ILE A 333 -22.31 17.05 -12.80
C ILE A 333 -21.44 16.38 -11.75
N PHE A 334 -21.65 16.71 -10.47
CA PHE A 334 -20.93 16.10 -9.37
C PHE A 334 -21.22 14.60 -9.30
N PHE A 335 -22.47 14.18 -9.49
CA PHE A 335 -22.89 12.78 -9.53
C PHE A 335 -22.24 12.01 -10.69
N VAL A 336 -22.29 12.56 -11.91
CA VAL A 336 -21.68 11.96 -13.11
C VAL A 336 -20.15 11.91 -13.02
N CYS A 337 -19.54 12.86 -12.32
CA CYS A 337 -18.10 12.86 -12.10
C CYS A 337 -17.67 12.10 -10.84
N ASP A 338 -18.57 11.36 -10.20
CA ASP A 338 -18.33 10.61 -8.96
C ASP A 338 -17.67 11.47 -7.87
N TYR A 339 -18.12 12.72 -7.75
CA TYR A 339 -17.66 13.63 -6.70
C TYR A 339 -18.03 13.05 -5.33
N MET A 340 -17.06 12.97 -4.43
CA MET A 340 -17.19 12.37 -3.10
C MET A 340 -17.75 10.94 -3.09
N GLY A 341 -17.65 10.20 -4.21
CA GLY A 341 -18.14 8.83 -4.30
C GLY A 341 -19.67 8.71 -4.36
N MET A 342 -20.40 9.76 -4.73
CA MET A 342 -21.87 9.80 -4.74
C MET A 342 -22.54 8.64 -5.50
N ARG A 343 -21.89 8.07 -6.51
CA ARG A 343 -22.48 6.97 -7.31
C ARG A 343 -21.85 5.60 -7.04
N ARG A 344 -20.91 5.48 -6.10
CA ARG A 344 -20.09 4.28 -5.86
C ARG A 344 -20.92 3.01 -5.62
N ASN A 345 -22.13 3.17 -5.05
CA ASN A 345 -23.01 2.06 -4.68
C ASN A 345 -24.21 1.86 -5.62
N ILE A 346 -24.27 2.52 -6.78
CA ILE A 346 -25.41 2.41 -7.71
C ILE A 346 -25.05 1.45 -8.85
N PRO A 347 -25.59 0.21 -8.86
CA PRO A 347 -25.13 -0.83 -9.80
C PRO A 347 -25.37 -0.50 -11.26
N VAL A 348 -26.45 0.22 -11.58
CA VAL A 348 -26.85 0.55 -12.96
C VAL A 348 -25.85 1.49 -13.63
N VAL A 349 -25.45 2.57 -12.95
CA VAL A 349 -24.47 3.54 -13.46
C VAL A 349 -23.02 3.02 -13.40
N ASN A 350 -22.75 1.99 -12.60
CA ASN A 350 -21.44 1.32 -12.53
C ASN A 350 -21.37 0.05 -13.41
N SER A 351 -22.41 -0.23 -14.20
CA SER A 351 -22.44 -1.38 -15.09
C SER A 351 -21.29 -1.34 -16.10
N LYS A 352 -20.70 -2.52 -16.36
CA LYS A 352 -19.71 -2.72 -17.42
C LYS A 352 -20.32 -2.53 -18.82
N ASN A 353 -21.64 -2.73 -18.95
CA ASN A 353 -22.37 -2.53 -20.20
C ASN A 353 -22.66 -1.03 -20.43
N ARG A 354 -22.17 -0.49 -21.56
CA ARG A 354 -22.30 0.93 -21.92
C ARG A 354 -23.76 1.38 -22.04
N PHE A 355 -24.65 0.54 -22.57
CA PHE A 355 -26.08 0.87 -22.72
C PHE A 355 -26.79 0.97 -21.39
N VAL A 356 -26.56 -0.02 -20.50
CA VAL A 356 -27.15 -0.03 -19.15
C VAL A 356 -26.68 1.18 -18.34
N ARG A 357 -25.39 1.53 -18.47
CA ARG A 357 -24.82 2.70 -17.82
C ARG A 357 -25.42 4.01 -18.33
N LEU A 358 -25.62 4.14 -19.65
CA LEU A 358 -26.26 5.31 -20.25
C LEU A 358 -27.71 5.47 -19.76
N LEU A 359 -28.48 4.38 -19.75
CA LEU A 359 -29.84 4.38 -19.19
C LEU A 359 -29.84 4.80 -17.70
N GLY A 360 -28.83 4.37 -16.95
CA GLY A 360 -28.63 4.79 -15.55
C GLY A 360 -28.45 6.30 -15.40
N TYR A 361 -27.65 6.94 -16.27
CA TYR A 361 -27.47 8.41 -16.21
C TYR A 361 -28.74 9.16 -16.63
N VAL A 362 -29.42 8.69 -17.68
CA VAL A 362 -30.70 9.29 -18.11
C VAL A 362 -31.74 9.20 -16.98
N ALA A 363 -31.87 8.04 -16.35
CA ALA A 363 -32.77 7.88 -15.20
C ALA A 363 -32.38 8.78 -14.02
N ALA A 364 -31.08 8.91 -13.73
CA ALA A 364 -30.60 9.79 -12.67
C ALA A 364 -30.93 11.26 -12.96
N GLU A 365 -30.75 11.74 -14.19
CA GLU A 365 -31.12 13.11 -14.61
C GLU A 365 -32.60 13.41 -14.29
N PHE A 366 -33.52 12.50 -14.66
CA PHE A 366 -34.94 12.66 -14.33
C PHE A 366 -35.20 12.75 -12.82
N ILE A 367 -34.49 11.96 -12.02
CA ILE A 367 -34.61 12.00 -10.55
C ILE A 367 -34.14 13.34 -10.00
N PHE A 368 -32.99 13.86 -10.46
CA PHE A 368 -32.46 15.15 -10.02
C PHE A 368 -33.37 16.31 -10.41
N LEU A 369 -33.91 16.31 -11.64
CA LEU A 369 -34.86 17.32 -12.09
C LEU A 369 -36.19 17.26 -11.32
N PHE A 370 -36.70 16.05 -11.06
CA PHE A 370 -37.92 15.88 -10.26
C PHE A 370 -37.72 16.36 -8.82
N ALA A 371 -36.59 16.02 -8.20
CA ALA A 371 -36.24 16.51 -6.87
C ALA A 371 -36.11 18.04 -6.84
N ALA A 372 -35.51 18.63 -7.88
CA ALA A 372 -35.41 20.08 -8.03
C ALA A 372 -36.80 20.74 -8.11
N ALA A 373 -37.70 20.20 -8.94
CA ALA A 373 -39.08 20.70 -9.04
C ALA A 373 -39.84 20.59 -7.72
N ALA A 374 -39.68 19.48 -6.98
CA ALA A 374 -40.29 19.30 -5.66
C ALA A 374 -39.74 20.30 -4.63
N ILE A 375 -38.42 20.51 -4.61
CA ILE A 375 -37.77 21.51 -3.74
C ILE A 375 -38.29 22.91 -4.09
N CYS A 376 -38.39 23.23 -5.38
CA CYS A 376 -38.91 24.53 -5.81
C CYS A 376 -40.33 24.75 -5.32
N ALA A 377 -41.23 23.77 -5.50
CA ALA A 377 -42.61 23.84 -5.02
C ALA A 377 -42.70 24.04 -3.50
N ILE A 378 -41.84 23.37 -2.71
CA ILE A 378 -41.78 23.54 -1.26
C ILE A 378 -41.28 24.95 -0.90
N LEU A 379 -40.20 25.41 -1.53
CA LEU A 379 -39.62 26.73 -1.27
C LEU A 379 -40.58 27.85 -1.67
N GLU A 380 -41.30 27.69 -2.79
CA GLU A 380 -42.34 28.62 -3.18
C GLU A 380 -43.44 28.72 -2.12
N ALA A 381 -43.94 27.58 -1.61
CA ALA A 381 -44.98 27.58 -0.59
C ALA A 381 -44.56 28.20 0.76
N ILE A 382 -43.25 28.27 1.03
CA ILE A 382 -42.70 28.86 2.26
C ILE A 382 -42.41 30.36 2.09
N LEU A 383 -41.92 30.76 0.90
CA LEU A 383 -41.36 32.10 0.66
C LEU A 383 -42.34 33.06 -0.03
N PHE A 384 -43.37 32.56 -0.69
CA PHE A 384 -44.34 33.32 -1.48
C PHE A 384 -45.77 32.87 -1.23
#